data_AF-A0A8S1FAM7-F1
#
_entry.id   AF-A0A8S1FAM7-F1
#
_cell.length_a   1.000
_cell.length_b   1.000
_cell.length_c   1.000
_cell.angle_alpha   90.00
_cell.angle_beta   90.00
_cell.angle_gamma   90.00
#
_symmetry.space_group_name_H-M   'P 1'
#
loop_
_entity.id
_entity.type
_entity.pdbx_description
1 polymer ?
#
loop_
_entity_poly.entity_id
_entity_poly.type
_entity_poly.pdbx_seq_one_letter_code
_entity_poly.pdbx_strand_id
1 'polypeptide(L)' 'MGTFTPTYFLKTAFWDKRGLWAASIAVFYFARCWENAGMNKAEMMKGQSKMYADRIKQIPFHSDPWKY' A
#
# COMPACT_ATOMS: atom_id res chain seq x y z
N MET A 1 6.02 34.58 -18.81
CA MET A 1 5.37 33.28 -18.52
C MET A 1 5.83 32.31 -19.59
N GLY A 2 6.62 31.29 -19.21
CA GLY A 2 7.33 30.44 -20.17
C GLY A 2 6.39 29.60 -21.02
N THR A 3 6.65 29.55 -22.32
CA THR A 3 5.95 28.73 -23.31
C THR A 3 6.02 27.25 -22.91
N PHE A 4 4.88 26.68 -22.57
CA PHE A 4 4.74 25.29 -22.13
C PHE A 4 4.89 24.34 -23.33
N THR A 5 6.13 24.13 -23.78
CA THR A 5 6.42 23.11 -24.80
C THR A 5 6.49 21.72 -24.16
N PRO A 6 5.83 20.69 -24.74
CA PRO A 6 5.79 19.35 -24.16
C PRO A 6 7.18 18.73 -23.95
N THR A 7 8.13 19.03 -24.85
CA THR A 7 9.52 18.60 -24.75
C THR A 7 10.25 19.22 -23.56
N TYR A 8 9.98 20.49 -23.27
CA TYR A 8 10.53 21.18 -22.10
C TYR A 8 9.96 20.61 -20.80
N PHE A 9 8.66 20.29 -20.76
CA PHE A 9 8.03 19.63 -19.63
C PHE A 9 8.62 18.25 -19.35
N LEU A 10 8.82 17.41 -20.38
CA LEU A 10 9.41 16.08 -20.20
C LEU A 10 10.85 16.17 -19.64
N LYS A 11 11.65 17.12 -20.13
CA LYS A 11 13.00 17.36 -19.60
C LYS A 11 12.97 17.78 -18.13
N THR A 12 12.15 18.76 -17.77
CA THR A 12 12.08 19.25 -16.39
C THR A 12 11.45 18.23 -15.44
N ALA A 13 10.43 17.49 -15.87
CA ALA A 13 9.71 16.54 -15.04
C ALA A 13 10.51 15.25 -14.78
N PHE A 14 11.22 14.71 -15.79
CA PHE A 14 11.93 13.44 -15.65
C PHE A 14 13.43 13.61 -15.48
N TRP A 15 14.07 14.46 -16.29
CA TRP A 15 15.53 14.57 -16.31
C TRP A 15 16.06 15.37 -15.12
N ASP A 16 15.51 16.56 -14.88
CA ASP A 16 15.96 17.43 -13.78
C ASP A 16 15.55 16.89 -12.40
N LYS A 17 14.53 16.03 -12.34
CA LYS A 17 14.00 15.43 -11.10
C LYS A 17 14.35 13.95 -10.94
N ARG A 18 15.30 13.42 -11.72
CA ARG A 18 15.70 12.00 -11.69
C ARG A 18 15.99 11.44 -10.30
N GLY A 19 16.60 12.25 -9.43
CA GLY A 19 16.88 11.85 -8.04
C GLY A 19 15.62 11.69 -7.18
N LEU A 20 14.61 12.53 -7.40
CA LEU A 20 13.32 12.43 -6.72
C LEU A 20 12.52 11.23 -7.23
N TRP A 21 12.60 10.93 -8.54
CA TRP A 21 12.04 9.70 -9.08
C TRP A 21 12.70 8.46 -8.49
N ALA A 22 14.03 8.43 -8.37
CA ALA A 22 14.72 7.34 -7.69
C ALA A 22 14.31 7.23 -6.21
N ALA A 23 14.18 8.35 -5.50
CA ALA A 23 13.70 8.37 -4.11
C ALA A 23 12.26 7.85 -4.00
N SER A 24 11.39 8.12 -4.98
CA SER A 24 10.01 7.63 -4.96
C SER A 24 9.92 6.10 -4.93
N ILE A 25 10.86 5.38 -5.55
CA ILE A 25 10.94 3.92 -5.50
C ILE A 25 11.22 3.45 -4.07
N ALA A 26 12.17 4.09 -3.39
CA ALA A 26 12.50 3.77 -2.01
C ALA A 26 11.30 4.06 -1.08
N VAL A 27 10.67 5.23 -1.22
CA VAL A 27 9.48 5.60 -0.44
C VAL A 27 8.34 4.62 -0.67
N PHE A 28 8.09 4.21 -1.92
CA PHE A 28 7.06 3.23 -2.25
C PHE A 28 7.33 1.88 -1.59
N TYR A 29 8.58 1.41 -1.61
CA TYR A 29 8.97 0.17 -0.94
C TYR A 29 8.75 0.25 0.57
N PHE A 30 9.22 1.31 1.23
CA PHE A 30 9.02 1.50 2.67
C PHE A 30 7.54 1.62 3.04
N ALA A 31 6.74 2.34 2.25
CA ALA A 31 5.31 2.45 2.46
C ALA A 31 4.63 1.07 2.38
N ARG A 32 5.01 0.24 1.41
CA ARG A 32 4.49 -1.14 1.30
C ARG A 32 4.87 -2.01 2.49
N CYS A 33 6.13 -1.95 2.93
CA CYS A 33 6.58 -2.70 4.11
C CYS A 33 5.86 -2.24 5.38
N TRP A 34 5.66 -0.93 5.52
CA TRP A 34 4.94 -0.34 6.65
C TRP A 34 3.48 -0.80 6.70
N GLU A 35 2.79 -0.75 5.56
CA GLU A 35 1.40 -1.19 5.45
C GLU A 35 1.27 -2.68 5.76
N ASN A 36 2.16 -3.52 5.23
CA ASN A 36 2.17 -4.95 5.52
C ASN A 36 2.41 -5.24 7.01
N ALA A 37 3.28 -4.47 7.68
CA ALA A 37 3.52 -4.62 9.11
C ALA A 37 2.29 -4.21 9.95
N GLY A 38 1.61 -3.13 9.55
CA GLY A 38 0.35 -2.69 10.16
C GLY A 38 -0.75 -3.73 10.00
N MET A 39 -0.93 -4.22 8.77
CA MET A 39 -1.87 -5.27 8.45
C MET A 39 -1.59 -6.53 9.26
N ASN A 40 -0.36 -7.04 9.30
CA ASN A 40 -0.01 -8.22 10.09
C ASN A 40 -0.42 -8.10 11.57
N LYS A 41 -0.22 -6.93 12.20
CA LYS A 41 -0.70 -6.69 13.57
C LYS A 41 -2.23 -6.76 13.66
N ALA A 42 -2.93 -6.18 12.70
CA ALA A 42 -4.38 -6.23 12.65
C ALA A 42 -4.89 -7.66 12.35
N GLU A 43 -4.15 -8.47 11.58
CA GLU A 43 -4.49 -9.87 11.30
C GLU A 43 -4.47 -10.73 12.58
N MET A 44 -3.67 -10.37 13.58
CA MET A 44 -3.69 -11.05 14.89
C MET A 44 -5.03 -10.90 15.62
N MET A 45 -5.84 -9.89 15.26
CA MET A 45 -7.18 -9.68 15.81
C MET A 45 -8.27 -10.41 15.02
N LYS A 46 -7.93 -11.11 13.92
CA LYS A 46 -8.89 -11.87 13.12
C LYS A 46 -9.63 -12.87 14.01
N GLY A 47 -10.93 -12.64 14.13
CA GLY A 47 -11.81 -13.56 14.84
C GLY A 47 -11.71 -13.59 16.37
N GLN A 48 -10.92 -12.69 16.97
CA GLN A 48 -10.80 -12.59 18.43
C GLN A 48 -11.92 -11.73 19.06
N SER A 49 -12.72 -11.03 18.26
CA SER A 49 -13.84 -10.21 18.73
C SER A 49 -15.05 -11.06 19.11
N LYS A 50 -15.70 -10.74 20.25
CA LYS A 50 -16.92 -11.44 20.72
C LYS A 50 -18.06 -11.49 19.69
N MET A 51 -18.21 -10.44 18.88
CA MET A 51 -19.28 -10.33 17.87
C MET A 51 -19.08 -11.28 16.67
N TYR A 52 -17.84 -11.62 16.33
CA TYR A 52 -17.50 -12.43 15.15
C TYR A 52 -16.93 -13.81 15.49
N ALA A 53 -16.80 -14.13 16.78
CA ALA A 53 -16.28 -15.41 17.28
C ALA A 53 -17.05 -16.63 16.73
N ASP A 54 -18.37 -16.50 16.59
CA ASP A 54 -19.20 -17.57 16.04
C ASP A 54 -19.21 -17.60 14.50
N ARG A 55 -18.95 -16.47 13.84
CA ARG A 55 -18.91 -16.40 12.37
C ARG A 55 -17.69 -17.14 11.81
N ILE A 56 -16.55 -17.13 12.50
CA ILE A 56 -15.34 -17.88 12.09
C ILE A 56 -15.60 -19.37 12.03
N LYS A 57 -16.43 -19.91 12.93
CA LYS A 57 -16.78 -21.35 12.95
C LYS A 57 -17.57 -21.78 11.70
N GLN A 58 -18.21 -20.83 11.01
CA GLN A 58 -18.99 -21.05 9.79
C GLN A 58 -18.16 -20.90 8.51
N ILE A 59 -16.94 -20.37 8.63
CA ILE A 59 -16.04 -20.10 7.50
C ILE A 59 -15.20 -21.36 7.21
N PRO A 60 -14.98 -21.73 5.93
CA PRO A 60 -14.17 -22.90 5.59
C PRO A 60 -12.75 -22.80 6.15
N PHE A 61 -12.24 -23.93 6.64
CA PHE A 61 -10.92 -24.02 7.27
C PHE A 61 -9.84 -23.51 6.28
N HIS A 62 -8.96 -22.61 6.76
CA HIS A 62 -7.91 -21.91 5.99
C HIS A 62 -8.35 -20.75 5.08
N SER A 63 -9.61 -20.32 5.14
CA SER A 63 -10.03 -19.13 4.40
C SER A 63 -9.96 -17.86 5.25
N ASP A 64 -9.65 -16.73 4.62
CA ASP A 64 -9.39 -15.46 5.31
C ASP A 64 -10.70 -14.87 5.89
N PRO A 65 -10.83 -14.73 7.22
CA PRO A 65 -12.05 -14.24 7.86
C PRO A 65 -12.46 -12.81 7.46
N TRP A 66 -11.54 -12.00 6.93
CA TRP A 66 -11.86 -10.63 6.48
C TRP A 66 -12.40 -10.54 5.07
N LYS A 67 -12.32 -11.62 4.30
CA LYS A 67 -12.84 -11.68 2.93
C LYS A 67 -14.34 -12.01 2.88
N TYR A 68 -14.92 -12.47 4.00
CA TYR A 68 -16.32 -12.88 4.17
C TYR A 68 -17.04 -11.99 5.19
#